data_AF-A0A2G8LPZ6-F1
#
_entry.id   AF-A0A2G8LPZ6-F1
#
_cell.length_a   1.000
_cell.length_b   1.000
_cell.length_c   1.000
_cell.angle_alpha   90.00
_cell.angle_beta   90.00
_cell.angle_gamma   90.00
#
_symmetry.space_group_name_H-M   'P 1'
#
loop_
_entity.id
_entity.type
_entity.pdbx_description
1 polymer ?
#
loop_
_entity_poly.entity_id
_entity_poly.type
_entity_poly.pdbx_seq_one_letter_code
_entity_poly.pdbx_strand_id
1 'polypeptide(L)'
;MGWLIERFPSKPDQDLLCGICKGVYQDAVATSCGHTFCAVCIQTWLDRACRKTCPQCRKTLTGCEVIPIFSLRQVVNKICIYCENRPRGCTFISRLEDVKTHTTHCGYASKKCDECGDTWNRRDFVEHRDVCHGRNIHRSIIGYTAEDIHQKNGILEKKIGILEIQLKHTRKKLELCDADNRKLKRELSTAKAEIQSLSREISSFNEITAPILNLTKPVSVDDVSPDTISELSLLITSSLRVKPVHVNVDRIFLLIKRHYEKFARCGTCYEY
;
A
#
# COMPACT_ATOMS: atom_id res chain seq x y z
N MET A 1 -50.24 -2.68 -7.85
CA MET A 1 -50.07 -2.33 -9.29
C MET A 1 -49.95 -3.63 -10.09
N GLY A 2 -49.71 -3.63 -11.40
CA GLY A 2 -49.46 -4.85 -12.18
C GLY A 2 -48.05 -5.43 -11.97
N TRP A 3 -47.80 -6.61 -12.52
CA TRP A 3 -46.49 -7.29 -12.46
C TRP A 3 -45.50 -6.70 -13.45
N LEU A 4 -44.24 -6.53 -13.01
CA LEU A 4 -43.16 -6.00 -13.85
C LEU A 4 -42.78 -6.97 -14.97
N ILE A 5 -42.71 -6.46 -16.21
CA ILE A 5 -42.43 -7.26 -17.42
C ILE A 5 -41.07 -7.97 -17.36
N GLU A 6 -40.06 -7.32 -16.77
CA GLU A 6 -38.69 -7.85 -16.65
C GLU A 6 -38.59 -9.12 -15.80
N ARG A 7 -39.62 -9.41 -15.00
CA ARG A 7 -39.69 -10.62 -14.19
C ARG A 7 -40.18 -11.84 -14.98
N PHE A 8 -40.59 -11.70 -16.22
CA PHE A 8 -41.07 -12.83 -17.02
C PHE A 8 -39.93 -13.40 -17.90
N PRO A 9 -39.79 -14.74 -18.02
CA PRO A 9 -38.76 -15.36 -18.86
C PRO A 9 -38.87 -15.01 -20.34
N SER A 10 -40.09 -14.82 -20.82
CA SER A 10 -40.41 -14.38 -22.17
C SER A 10 -41.23 -13.09 -22.11
N LYS A 11 -41.20 -12.31 -23.20
CA LYS A 11 -42.05 -11.12 -23.32
C LYS A 11 -43.53 -11.52 -23.21
N PRO A 12 -44.29 -11.00 -22.22
CA PRO A 12 -45.73 -11.25 -22.12
C PRO A 12 -46.49 -10.66 -23.29
N ASP A 13 -47.65 -11.24 -23.60
CA ASP A 13 -48.57 -10.72 -24.61
C ASP A 13 -49.02 -9.29 -24.25
N GLN A 14 -49.13 -8.42 -25.25
CA GLN A 14 -49.60 -7.05 -25.08
C GLN A 14 -51.04 -6.99 -24.58
N ASP A 15 -51.85 -7.98 -24.94
CA ASP A 15 -53.25 -8.10 -24.52
C ASP A 15 -53.40 -8.41 -23.02
N LEU A 16 -52.31 -8.80 -22.35
CA LEU A 16 -52.26 -9.06 -20.92
C LEU A 16 -51.72 -7.87 -20.11
N LEU A 17 -51.46 -6.73 -20.75
CA LEU A 17 -50.86 -5.56 -20.13
C LEU A 17 -51.90 -4.52 -19.71
N CYS A 18 -51.71 -3.97 -18.52
CA CYS A 18 -52.56 -2.90 -18.03
C CYS A 18 -52.28 -1.57 -18.73
N GLY A 19 -53.32 -0.93 -19.26
CA GLY A 19 -53.22 0.38 -19.92
C GLY A 19 -52.66 1.52 -19.04
N ILE A 20 -52.71 1.38 -17.71
CA ILE A 20 -52.23 2.38 -16.73
C ILE A 20 -50.77 2.11 -16.33
N CYS A 21 -50.49 0.96 -15.70
CA CYS A 21 -49.16 0.67 -15.16
C CYS A 21 -48.21 -0.01 -16.16
N LYS A 22 -48.71 -0.39 -17.34
CA LYS A 22 -47.97 -1.08 -18.41
C LYS A 22 -47.35 -2.43 -18.01
N GLY A 23 -47.66 -2.95 -16.84
CA GLY A 23 -47.30 -4.31 -16.40
C GLY A 23 -48.38 -5.34 -16.70
N VAL A 24 -48.06 -6.62 -16.54
CA VAL A 24 -49.04 -7.72 -16.66
C VAL A 24 -50.10 -7.57 -15.59
N TYR A 25 -51.37 -7.82 -15.93
CA TYR A 25 -52.48 -7.61 -15.00
C TYR A 25 -52.28 -8.29 -13.64
N GLN A 26 -52.50 -7.54 -12.56
CA GLN A 26 -52.66 -8.10 -11.22
C GLN A 26 -54.08 -7.80 -10.77
N ASP A 27 -54.83 -8.84 -10.39
CA ASP A 27 -56.23 -8.75 -10.02
C ASP A 27 -57.06 -7.96 -11.05
N ALA A 28 -57.08 -8.46 -12.30
CA ALA A 28 -57.76 -7.79 -13.40
C ALA A 28 -59.24 -7.49 -13.08
N VAL A 29 -59.67 -6.28 -13.46
CA VAL A 29 -61.05 -5.80 -13.35
C VAL A 29 -61.47 -5.10 -14.64
N ALA A 30 -62.72 -5.30 -15.04
CA ALA A 30 -63.38 -4.59 -16.11
C ALA A 30 -64.11 -3.35 -15.56
N THR A 31 -64.09 -2.28 -16.33
CA THR A 31 -64.94 -1.10 -16.13
C THR A 31 -66.27 -1.29 -16.87
N SER A 32 -67.30 -0.50 -16.54
CA SER A 32 -68.61 -0.54 -17.22
C SER A 32 -68.55 -0.25 -18.72
N CYS A 33 -67.48 0.37 -19.20
CA CYS A 33 -67.23 0.59 -20.63
C CYS A 33 -66.45 -0.56 -21.32
N GLY A 34 -66.14 -1.64 -20.61
CA GLY A 34 -65.48 -2.84 -21.14
C GLY A 34 -63.95 -2.85 -21.10
N HIS A 35 -63.30 -1.77 -20.66
CA HIS A 35 -61.84 -1.72 -20.56
C HIS A 35 -61.31 -2.36 -19.28
N THR A 36 -60.16 -3.02 -19.39
CA THR A 36 -59.56 -3.83 -18.32
C THR A 36 -58.31 -3.20 -17.74
N PHE A 37 -58.22 -3.19 -16.41
CA PHE A 37 -57.11 -2.63 -15.65
C PHE A 37 -56.78 -3.52 -14.44
N CYS A 38 -55.61 -3.31 -13.80
CA CYS A 38 -55.38 -3.87 -12.47
C CYS A 38 -56.31 -3.17 -11.46
N ALA A 39 -56.89 -3.91 -10.50
CA ALA A 39 -57.81 -3.36 -9.49
C ALA A 39 -57.26 -2.09 -8.81
N VAL A 40 -56.03 -2.18 -8.27
CA VAL A 40 -55.37 -1.04 -7.61
C VAL A 40 -55.16 0.14 -8.56
N CYS A 41 -54.85 -0.12 -9.83
CA CYS A 41 -54.55 0.94 -10.79
C CYS A 41 -55.79 1.76 -11.16
N ILE A 42 -56.91 1.10 -11.45
CA ILE A 42 -58.15 1.82 -11.74
C ILE A 42 -58.72 2.49 -10.50
N GLN A 43 -58.64 1.86 -9.33
CA GLN A 43 -59.06 2.46 -8.07
C GLN A 43 -58.28 3.75 -7.79
N THR A 44 -56.95 3.70 -7.87
CA THR A 44 -56.08 4.88 -7.70
C THR A 44 -56.41 6.00 -8.71
N TRP A 45 -56.81 5.64 -9.93
CA TRP A 45 -57.22 6.62 -10.94
C TRP A 45 -58.55 7.30 -10.57
N LEU A 46 -59.54 6.52 -10.14
CA LEU A 46 -60.85 7.01 -9.74
C LEU A 46 -60.79 7.88 -8.47
N ASP A 47 -59.91 7.53 -7.53
CA ASP A 47 -59.70 8.25 -6.28
C ASP A 47 -59.01 9.60 -6.51
N ARG A 48 -58.21 9.74 -7.57
CA ARG A 48 -57.53 10.99 -7.92
C ARG A 48 -58.51 11.99 -8.55
N ALA A 49 -58.72 13.11 -7.87
CA ALA A 49 -59.40 14.30 -8.38
C ALA A 49 -60.85 14.06 -8.87
N CYS A 50 -61.59 13.12 -8.26
CA CYS A 50 -62.97 12.76 -8.64
C CYS A 50 -63.14 12.41 -10.13
N ARG A 51 -62.09 11.89 -10.78
CA ARG A 51 -62.14 11.49 -12.20
C ARG A 51 -62.93 10.19 -12.34
N LYS A 52 -64.25 10.31 -12.49
CA LYS A 52 -65.14 9.18 -12.79
C LYS A 52 -65.11 8.81 -14.27
N THR A 53 -63.93 8.74 -14.89
CA THR A 53 -63.79 8.45 -16.33
C THR A 53 -62.81 7.32 -16.57
N CYS A 54 -63.05 6.55 -17.63
CA CYS A 54 -62.14 5.51 -18.08
C CYS A 54 -60.81 6.11 -18.57
N PRO A 55 -59.64 5.64 -18.10
CA PRO A 55 -58.34 6.12 -18.59
C PRO A 55 -58.10 5.93 -20.09
N GLN A 56 -58.77 4.93 -20.70
CA GLN A 56 -58.52 4.55 -22.09
C GLN A 56 -59.48 5.24 -23.07
N CYS A 57 -60.78 5.23 -22.80
CA CYS A 57 -61.79 5.81 -23.71
C CYS A 57 -62.45 7.09 -23.20
N ARG A 58 -62.08 7.57 -22.00
CA ARG A 58 -62.61 8.79 -21.35
C ARG A 58 -64.12 8.80 -21.08
N LYS A 59 -64.85 7.70 -21.34
CA LYS A 59 -66.26 7.55 -20.98
C LYS A 59 -66.45 7.65 -19.46
N THR A 60 -67.53 8.29 -19.03
CA THR A 60 -67.91 8.37 -17.62
C THR A 60 -68.26 6.99 -17.09
N LEU A 61 -67.68 6.63 -15.96
CA LEU A 61 -67.93 5.39 -15.23
C LEU A 61 -69.04 5.70 -14.20
N THR A 62 -70.26 5.32 -14.55
CA THR A 62 -71.44 5.42 -13.68
C THR A 62 -71.44 4.24 -12.70
N GLY A 63 -71.25 4.53 -11.41
CA GLY A 63 -71.13 3.52 -10.36
C GLY A 63 -69.67 3.11 -10.14
N CYS A 64 -69.25 3.02 -8.88
CA CYS A 64 -67.90 2.58 -8.49
C CYS A 64 -67.67 1.07 -8.72
N GLU A 65 -68.49 0.41 -9.53
CA GLU A 65 -68.51 -1.03 -9.72
C GLU A 65 -67.51 -1.42 -10.81
N VAL A 66 -66.28 -1.70 -10.37
CA VAL A 66 -65.30 -2.44 -11.17
C VAL A 66 -65.58 -3.93 -11.02
N ILE A 67 -65.71 -4.65 -12.13
CA ILE A 67 -66.12 -6.07 -12.14
C ILE A 67 -64.86 -6.95 -12.23
N PRO A 68 -64.59 -7.84 -11.26
CA PRO A 68 -63.50 -8.81 -11.35
C PRO A 68 -63.60 -9.72 -12.58
N ILE A 69 -62.50 -9.87 -13.33
CA ILE A 69 -62.42 -10.80 -14.46
C ILE A 69 -61.66 -12.06 -14.03
N PHE A 70 -62.36 -13.04 -13.48
CA PHE A 70 -61.73 -14.25 -12.92
C PHE A 70 -61.03 -15.11 -13.97
N SER A 71 -61.60 -15.25 -15.17
CA SER A 71 -60.99 -16.00 -16.27
C SER A 71 -59.62 -15.43 -16.66
N LEU A 72 -59.52 -14.11 -16.78
CA LEU A 72 -58.25 -13.44 -17.08
C LEU A 72 -57.23 -13.59 -15.95
N ARG A 73 -57.68 -13.51 -14.67
CA ARG A 73 -56.81 -13.78 -13.52
C ARG A 73 -56.24 -15.21 -13.56
N GLN A 74 -57.05 -16.20 -13.92
CA GLN A 74 -56.62 -17.60 -14.07
C GLN A 74 -55.59 -17.77 -15.20
N VAL A 75 -55.79 -17.11 -16.34
CA VAL A 75 -54.83 -17.14 -17.45
C VAL A 75 -53.49 -16.54 -17.01
N VAL A 76 -53.50 -15.37 -16.38
CA VAL A 76 -52.29 -14.71 -15.89
C VAL A 76 -51.56 -15.55 -14.83
N ASN A 77 -52.30 -16.18 -13.92
CA ASN A 77 -51.75 -17.00 -12.84
C ASN A 77 -50.93 -18.21 -13.36
N LYS A 78 -51.21 -18.68 -14.57
CA LYS A 78 -50.51 -19.82 -15.20
C LYS A 78 -49.22 -19.43 -15.92
N ILE A 79 -48.92 -18.14 -16.06
CA ILE A 79 -47.71 -17.64 -16.73
C ILE A 79 -46.49 -17.85 -15.82
N CYS A 80 -45.36 -18.25 -16.42
CA CYS A 80 -44.10 -18.39 -15.69
C CYS A 80 -43.47 -17.04 -15.35
N ILE A 81 -42.91 -16.92 -14.14
CA ILE A 81 -42.26 -15.71 -13.62
C ILE A 81 -40.99 -16.08 -12.84
N TYR A 82 -39.98 -15.22 -12.90
CA TYR A 82 -38.80 -15.27 -12.05
C TYR A 82 -39.14 -14.85 -10.60
N CYS A 83 -38.44 -15.47 -9.65
CA CYS A 83 -38.42 -15.01 -8.26
C CYS A 83 -38.02 -13.53 -8.17
N GLU A 84 -38.64 -12.78 -7.25
CA GLU A 84 -38.31 -11.38 -6.97
C GLU A 84 -36.87 -11.19 -6.46
N ASN A 85 -36.30 -12.22 -5.85
CA ASN A 85 -34.92 -12.22 -5.35
C ASN A 85 -33.90 -12.58 -6.45
N ARG A 86 -34.26 -12.51 -7.74
CA ARG A 86 -33.31 -12.71 -8.85
C ARG A 86 -32.10 -11.78 -8.83
N PRO A 87 -32.24 -10.47 -8.53
CA PRO A 87 -31.07 -9.59 -8.36
C PRO A 87 -30.11 -10.03 -7.24
N ARG A 88 -30.58 -10.84 -6.28
CA ARG A 88 -29.78 -11.39 -5.19
C ARG A 88 -29.20 -12.78 -5.50
N GLY A 89 -29.47 -13.33 -6.68
CA GLY A 89 -28.94 -14.62 -7.15
C GLY A 89 -29.95 -15.75 -7.27
N CYS A 90 -31.25 -15.52 -7.01
CA CYS A 90 -32.25 -16.57 -7.21
C CYS A 90 -32.52 -16.81 -8.70
N THR A 91 -32.36 -18.05 -9.17
CA THR A 91 -32.66 -18.45 -10.56
C THR A 91 -34.00 -19.17 -10.71
N PHE A 92 -34.79 -19.27 -9.64
CA PHE A 92 -36.05 -20.01 -9.63
C PHE A 92 -37.11 -19.39 -10.55
N ILE A 93 -37.78 -20.25 -11.31
CA ILE A 93 -38.88 -19.92 -12.23
C ILE A 93 -40.05 -20.81 -11.85
N SER A 94 -41.24 -20.22 -11.70
CA SER A 94 -42.48 -20.96 -11.45
C SER A 94 -43.67 -20.27 -12.09
N ARG A 95 -44.84 -20.91 -12.07
CA ARG A 95 -46.09 -20.21 -12.37
C ARG A 95 -46.32 -19.09 -11.34
N LEU A 96 -47.05 -18.06 -11.77
CA LEU A 96 -47.33 -16.87 -10.97
C LEU A 96 -48.17 -17.19 -9.73
N GLU A 97 -49.06 -18.19 -9.79
CA GLU A 97 -49.76 -18.71 -8.60
C GLU A 97 -48.81 -19.32 -7.56
N ASP A 98 -47.74 -19.97 -8.00
CA ASP A 98 -46.79 -20.71 -7.15
C ASP A 98 -45.66 -19.81 -6.63
N VAL A 99 -45.43 -18.63 -7.21
CA VAL A 99 -44.27 -17.79 -6.85
C VAL A 99 -44.27 -17.40 -5.36
N LYS A 100 -45.47 -17.23 -4.77
CA LYS A 100 -45.61 -16.87 -3.35
C LYS A 100 -45.15 -18.00 -2.42
N THR A 101 -45.39 -19.27 -2.78
CA THR A 101 -44.98 -20.43 -1.97
C THR A 101 -43.46 -20.59 -1.96
N HIS A 102 -42.81 -20.23 -3.08
CA HIS A 102 -41.36 -20.14 -3.16
C HIS A 102 -40.81 -18.95 -2.35
N THR A 103 -41.36 -17.74 -2.50
CA THR A 103 -40.84 -16.53 -1.84
C THR A 103 -40.73 -16.69 -0.32
N THR A 104 -41.68 -17.38 0.33
CA THR A 104 -41.66 -17.62 1.78
C THR A 104 -40.46 -18.46 2.25
N HIS A 105 -39.90 -19.30 1.38
CA HIS A 105 -38.77 -20.20 1.66
C HIS A 105 -37.53 -19.89 0.81
N CYS A 106 -37.54 -18.80 0.05
CA CYS A 106 -36.44 -18.47 -0.85
C CYS A 106 -35.15 -18.22 -0.06
N GLY A 107 -34.10 -19.00 -0.34
CA GLY A 107 -32.79 -18.83 0.29
C GLY A 107 -32.15 -17.46 0.00
N TYR A 108 -32.53 -16.81 -1.09
CA TYR A 108 -32.04 -15.48 -1.48
C TYR A 108 -32.90 -14.32 -0.96
N ALA A 109 -33.97 -14.62 -0.21
CA ALA A 109 -34.75 -13.58 0.45
C ALA A 109 -33.87 -12.77 1.40
N SER A 110 -34.04 -11.44 1.38
CA SER A 110 -33.29 -10.55 2.26
C SER A 110 -33.71 -10.75 3.73
N LYS A 111 -32.72 -10.81 4.60
CA LYS A 111 -32.88 -10.87 6.05
C LYS A 111 -31.90 -9.90 6.69
N LYS A 112 -32.42 -8.95 7.47
CA LYS A 112 -31.61 -8.02 8.25
C LYS A 112 -31.14 -8.70 9.55
N CYS A 113 -29.89 -8.48 9.93
CA CYS A 113 -29.36 -8.88 11.21
C CYS A 113 -29.72 -7.84 12.28
N ASP A 114 -30.32 -8.28 13.39
CA ASP A 114 -30.74 -7.39 14.47
C ASP A 114 -29.56 -6.84 15.28
N GLU A 115 -28.42 -7.55 15.27
CA GLU A 115 -27.27 -7.23 16.11
C GLU A 115 -26.25 -6.32 15.43
N CYS A 116 -26.01 -6.48 14.12
CA CYS A 116 -25.09 -5.61 13.36
C CYS A 116 -25.80 -4.69 12.33
N GLY A 117 -27.07 -4.93 12.02
CA GLY A 117 -27.83 -4.13 11.06
C GLY A 117 -27.64 -4.51 9.58
N ASP A 118 -26.70 -5.41 9.26
CA ASP A 118 -26.41 -5.81 7.88
C ASP A 118 -27.53 -6.64 7.24
N THR A 119 -27.65 -6.59 5.91
CA THR A 119 -28.67 -7.33 5.15
C THR A 119 -28.06 -8.49 4.38
N TRP A 120 -28.48 -9.70 4.71
CA TRP A 120 -27.96 -10.96 4.16
C TRP A 120 -29.03 -11.73 3.40
N ASN A 121 -28.62 -12.66 2.55
CA ASN A 121 -29.55 -13.68 2.06
C ASN A 121 -29.89 -14.64 3.19
N ARG A 122 -31.12 -15.15 3.21
CA ARG A 122 -31.56 -16.14 4.20
C ARG A 122 -30.61 -17.35 4.31
N ARG A 123 -30.10 -17.84 3.17
CA ARG A 123 -29.17 -18.98 3.13
C ARG A 123 -27.82 -18.67 3.77
N ASP A 124 -27.30 -17.46 3.56
CA ASP A 124 -25.99 -17.02 4.05
C ASP A 124 -26.08 -16.52 5.50
N PHE A 125 -27.30 -16.25 6.00
CA PHE A 125 -27.54 -15.77 7.36
C PHE A 125 -27.10 -16.78 8.44
N VAL A 126 -27.08 -18.08 8.12
CA VAL A 126 -26.60 -19.11 9.06
C VAL A 126 -25.11 -18.96 9.29
N GLU A 127 -24.31 -18.81 8.23
CA GLU A 127 -22.87 -18.58 8.33
C GLU A 127 -22.56 -17.23 8.99
N HIS A 128 -23.30 -16.17 8.63
CA HIS A 128 -23.17 -14.86 9.27
C HIS A 128 -23.38 -14.92 10.79
N ARG A 129 -24.34 -15.74 11.26
CA ARG A 129 -24.69 -15.84 12.68
C ARG A 129 -23.50 -16.17 13.57
N ASP A 130 -22.57 -16.98 13.08
CA ASP A 130 -21.42 -17.46 13.84
C ASP A 130 -20.26 -16.45 13.84
N VAL A 131 -20.20 -15.57 12.85
CA VAL A 131 -19.14 -14.56 12.68
C VAL A 131 -19.64 -13.11 12.88
N CYS A 132 -20.89 -12.93 13.33
CA CYS A 132 -21.49 -11.61 13.45
C CYS A 132 -20.73 -10.74 14.47
N HIS A 133 -20.16 -9.62 14.01
CA HIS A 133 -19.45 -8.68 14.87
C HIS A 133 -20.35 -8.08 15.95
N GLY A 134 -21.61 -7.75 15.61
CA GLY A 134 -22.60 -7.27 16.57
C GLY A 134 -22.88 -8.29 17.67
N ARG A 135 -22.97 -9.57 17.32
CA ARG A 135 -23.10 -10.69 18.27
C ARG A 135 -21.91 -10.81 19.20
N ASN A 136 -20.72 -10.76 18.63
CA ASN A 136 -19.47 -10.95 19.36
C ASN A 136 -19.25 -9.79 20.34
N ILE A 137 -19.60 -8.57 19.95
CA ILE A 137 -19.61 -7.40 20.83
C ILE A 137 -20.64 -7.58 21.95
N HIS A 138 -21.88 -7.94 21.62
CA HIS A 138 -22.92 -8.20 22.62
C HIS A 138 -22.49 -9.27 23.63
N ARG A 139 -21.92 -10.40 23.18
CA ARG A 139 -21.38 -11.46 24.05
C ARG A 139 -20.20 -10.98 24.91
N SER A 140 -19.35 -10.10 24.38
CA SER A 140 -18.20 -9.55 25.12
C SER A 140 -18.60 -8.51 26.16
N ILE A 141 -19.75 -7.84 25.97
CA ILE A 141 -20.30 -6.86 26.90
C ILE A 141 -21.20 -7.52 27.96
N ILE A 142 -21.85 -8.65 27.66
CA ILE A 142 -22.61 -9.43 28.65
C ILE A 142 -21.70 -9.78 29.84
N GLY A 143 -21.94 -9.11 30.97
CA GLY A 143 -21.16 -9.27 32.20
C GLY A 143 -20.36 -8.03 32.64
N TYR A 144 -20.28 -6.98 31.82
CA TYR A 144 -19.74 -5.68 32.23
C TYR A 144 -20.87 -4.70 32.51
N THR A 145 -20.82 -4.06 33.68
CA THR A 145 -21.68 -2.91 33.99
C THR A 145 -21.17 -1.64 33.30
N ALA A 146 -22.01 -0.60 33.24
CA ALA A 146 -21.59 0.69 32.70
C ALA A 146 -20.41 1.28 33.49
N GLU A 147 -20.40 1.06 34.81
CA GLU A 147 -19.32 1.44 35.71
C GLU A 147 -18.01 0.70 35.38
N ASP A 148 -18.05 -0.61 35.11
CA ASP A 148 -16.86 -1.40 34.75
C ASP A 148 -16.22 -0.90 33.45
N ILE A 149 -17.05 -0.55 32.46
CA ILE A 149 -16.60 -0.01 31.17
C ILE A 149 -15.97 1.38 31.38
N HIS A 150 -16.61 2.25 32.18
CA HIS A 150 -16.08 3.58 32.47
C HIS A 150 -14.72 3.50 33.19
N GLN A 151 -14.59 2.62 34.18
CA GLN A 151 -13.35 2.41 34.90
C GLN A 151 -12.23 1.90 33.99
N LYS A 152 -12.52 0.91 33.13
CA LYS A 152 -11.55 0.40 32.15
C LYS A 152 -11.13 1.47 31.16
N ASN A 153 -12.06 2.26 30.65
CA ASN A 153 -11.76 3.35 29.71
C ASN A 153 -10.86 4.39 30.36
N GLY A 154 -11.13 4.79 31.60
CA GLY A 154 -10.27 5.72 32.33
C GLY A 154 -8.85 5.19 32.57
N ILE A 155 -8.67 3.88 32.77
CA ILE A 155 -7.33 3.26 32.87
C ILE A 155 -6.62 3.29 31.51
N LEU A 156 -7.32 3.00 30.42
CA LEU A 156 -6.76 3.00 29.07
C LEU A 156 -6.34 4.40 28.64
N GLU A 157 -7.16 5.42 28.91
CA GLU A 157 -6.84 6.83 28.64
C GLU A 157 -5.55 7.26 29.36
N LYS A 158 -5.41 6.89 30.64
CA LYS A 158 -4.17 7.14 31.40
C LYS A 158 -2.95 6.45 30.78
N LYS A 159 -3.11 5.19 30.34
CA LYS A 159 -2.04 4.45 29.65
C LYS A 159 -1.63 5.11 28.33
N ILE A 160 -2.60 5.56 27.55
CA ILE A 160 -2.35 6.29 26.29
C ILE A 160 -1.54 7.55 26.58
N GLY A 161 -1.95 8.36 27.56
CA GLY A 161 -1.22 9.58 27.93
C GLY A 161 0.23 9.32 28.35
N ILE A 162 0.49 8.24 29.10
CA ILE A 162 1.86 7.84 29.48
C ILE A 162 2.69 7.48 28.23
N LEU A 163 2.13 6.68 27.33
CA LEU A 163 2.82 6.26 26.10
C LEU A 163 3.11 7.44 25.17
N GLU A 164 2.19 8.42 25.08
CA GLU A 164 2.40 9.63 24.30
C GLU A 164 3.56 10.48 24.85
N ILE A 165 3.67 10.61 26.17
CA ILE A 165 4.79 11.30 26.81
C ILE A 165 6.10 10.55 26.54
N GLN A 166 6.10 9.23 26.69
CA GLN A 166 7.27 8.40 26.39
C GLN A 166 7.72 8.57 24.94
N LEU A 167 6.79 8.52 23.98
CA LEU A 167 7.06 8.72 22.56
C LEU A 167 7.69 10.09 22.28
N LYS A 168 7.17 11.15 22.90
CA LYS A 168 7.76 12.50 22.80
C LYS A 168 9.18 12.54 23.34
N HIS A 169 9.44 11.93 24.49
CA HIS A 169 10.79 11.86 25.07
C HIS A 169 11.76 11.05 24.19
N THR A 170 11.37 9.88 23.70
CA THR A 170 12.21 9.06 22.82
C THR A 170 12.52 9.77 21.51
N ARG A 171 11.54 10.47 20.94
CA ARG A 171 11.75 11.26 19.72
C ARG A 171 12.79 12.36 19.94
N LYS A 172 12.69 13.10 21.05
CA LYS A 172 13.66 14.16 21.37
C LYS A 172 15.08 13.61 21.57
N LYS A 173 15.21 12.44 22.20
CA LYS A 173 16.51 11.75 22.32
C LYS A 173 17.07 11.32 20.97
N LEU A 174 16.22 10.83 20.07
CA LEU A 174 16.63 10.45 18.71
C LEU A 174 17.15 11.67 17.94
N GLU A 175 16.45 12.80 17.99
CA GLU A 175 16.86 14.04 17.32
C GLU A 175 18.22 14.55 17.80
N LEU A 176 18.50 14.45 19.11
CA LEU A 176 19.80 14.77 19.68
C LEU A 176 20.91 13.82 19.20
N CYS A 177 20.67 12.50 19.28
CA CYS A 177 21.60 11.49 18.81
C CYS A 177 21.92 11.63 17.32
N ASP A 178 20.92 11.98 16.50
CA ASP A 178 21.10 12.25 15.07
C ASP A 178 21.97 13.50 14.82
N ALA A 179 21.84 14.53 15.66
CA ALA A 179 22.70 15.72 15.57
C ALA A 179 24.16 15.38 15.91
N ASP A 180 24.38 14.60 16.96
CA ASP A 180 25.72 14.13 17.35
C ASP A 180 26.33 13.23 16.29
N ASN A 181 25.56 12.30 15.72
CA ASN A 181 26.00 11.45 14.61
C ASN A 181 26.42 12.28 13.39
N ARG A 182 25.69 13.36 13.06
CA ARG A 182 26.08 14.27 11.98
C ARG A 182 27.40 14.99 12.30
N LYS A 183 27.61 15.40 13.55
CA LYS A 183 28.86 16.05 13.98
C LYS A 183 30.05 15.08 13.89
N LEU A 184 29.92 13.90 14.47
CA LEU A 184 30.96 12.86 14.44
C LEU A 184 31.31 12.43 13.00
N LYS A 185 30.31 12.35 12.10
CA LYS A 185 30.57 12.08 10.68
C LYS A 185 31.42 13.17 10.01
N ARG A 186 31.24 14.44 10.36
CA ARG A 186 32.06 15.55 9.84
C ARG A 186 33.48 15.46 10.37
N GLU A 187 33.66 15.28 11.68
CA GLU A 187 34.97 15.11 12.30
C GLU A 187 35.73 13.90 11.71
N LEU A 188 35.02 12.81 11.45
CA LEU A 188 35.61 11.64 10.78
C LEU A 188 36.06 11.99 9.35
N SER A 189 35.30 12.80 8.62
CA SER A 189 35.66 13.20 7.25
C SER A 189 36.87 14.12 7.20
N THR A 190 37.01 15.03 8.16
CA THR A 190 38.17 15.94 8.26
C THR A 190 39.41 15.16 8.66
N ALA A 191 39.33 14.29 9.68
CA ALA A 191 40.45 13.45 10.09
C ALA A 191 40.91 12.51 8.94
N LYS A 192 39.97 11.96 8.16
CA LYS A 192 40.32 11.18 6.95
C LYS A 192 41.05 12.01 5.90
N ALA A 193 40.63 13.25 5.65
CA ALA A 193 41.29 14.14 4.70
C ALA A 193 42.70 14.51 5.15
N GLU A 194 42.89 14.78 6.44
CA GLU A 194 44.19 15.02 7.06
C GLU A 194 45.11 13.81 6.92
N ILE A 195 44.63 12.60 7.28
CA ILE A 195 45.38 11.36 7.10
C ILE A 195 45.79 11.17 5.64
N GLN A 196 44.89 11.47 4.68
CA GLN A 196 45.19 11.35 3.26
C GLN A 196 46.21 12.41 2.78
N SER A 197 46.22 13.60 3.37
CA SER A 197 47.24 14.63 3.09
C SER A 197 48.60 14.20 3.62
N LEU A 198 48.66 13.80 4.88
CA LEU A 198 49.89 13.30 5.51
C LEU A 198 50.42 12.06 4.79
N SER A 199 49.55 11.15 4.35
CA SER A 199 49.96 9.99 3.56
C SER A 199 50.57 10.39 2.21
N ARG A 200 50.04 11.43 1.56
CA ARG A 200 50.61 11.97 0.31
C ARG A 200 51.97 12.62 0.56
N GLU A 201 52.12 13.36 1.66
CA GLU A 201 53.40 13.95 2.06
C GLU A 201 54.45 12.88 2.36
N ILE A 202 54.08 11.82 3.10
CA ILE A 202 54.95 10.67 3.35
C ILE A 202 55.34 9.98 2.04
N SER A 203 54.40 9.75 1.12
CA SER A 203 54.71 9.15 -0.19
C SER A 203 55.68 10.01 -1.00
N SER A 204 55.47 11.34 -1.06
CA SER A 204 56.39 12.28 -1.72
C SER A 204 57.79 12.24 -1.10
N PHE A 205 57.87 12.22 0.23
CA PHE A 205 59.15 12.09 0.94
C PHE A 205 59.82 10.74 0.67
N ASN A 206 59.06 9.64 0.61
CA ASN A 206 59.55 8.31 0.29
C ASN A 206 60.05 8.21 -1.17
N GLU A 207 59.40 8.87 -2.14
CA GLU A 207 59.90 8.94 -3.52
C GLU A 207 61.27 9.65 -3.59
N ILE A 208 61.46 10.70 -2.80
CA ILE A 208 62.74 11.43 -2.71
C ILE A 208 63.82 10.60 -2.01
N THR A 209 63.46 9.81 -0.99
CA THR A 209 64.40 9.03 -0.16
C THR A 209 64.62 7.59 -0.64
N ALA A 210 63.77 7.06 -1.52
CA ALA A 210 63.88 5.73 -2.11
C ALA A 210 65.25 5.45 -2.78
N PRO A 211 65.87 6.39 -3.51
CA PRO A 211 67.23 6.22 -4.03
C PRO A 211 68.29 6.07 -2.93
N ILE A 212 68.12 6.75 -1.79
CA ILE A 212 69.03 6.71 -0.64
C ILE A 212 68.91 5.37 0.09
N LEU A 213 67.69 4.86 0.28
CA LEU A 213 67.43 3.57 0.94
C LEU A 213 67.88 2.36 0.11
N ASN A 214 67.80 2.42 -1.22
CA ASN A 214 68.29 1.33 -2.08
C ASN A 214 69.81 1.12 -2.02
N LEU A 215 70.58 2.09 -1.50
CA LEU A 215 72.02 1.99 -1.28
C LEU A 215 72.42 1.47 0.11
N THR A 216 71.45 1.20 0.99
CA THR A 216 71.70 0.61 2.31
C THR A 216 71.56 -0.92 2.32
N LYS A 217 71.21 -1.54 1.20
CA LYS A 217 71.44 -2.98 1.02
C LYS A 217 72.96 -3.21 1.08
N PRO A 218 73.44 -4.18 1.87
CA PRO A 218 74.87 -4.43 1.98
C PRO A 218 75.40 -4.83 0.60
N VAL A 219 76.14 -3.92 -0.03
CA VAL A 219 76.93 -4.24 -1.23
C VAL A 219 78.08 -5.11 -0.74
N SER A 220 78.16 -6.36 -1.24
CA SER A 220 79.34 -7.20 -1.07
C SER A 220 80.55 -6.49 -1.65
N VAL A 221 81.68 -6.58 -0.96
CA VAL A 221 82.90 -5.76 -1.13
C VAL A 221 83.58 -5.90 -2.51
N ASP A 222 83.05 -6.71 -3.43
CA ASP A 222 83.72 -7.06 -4.69
C ASP A 222 83.19 -6.35 -5.96
N ASP A 223 82.11 -5.56 -5.90
CA ASP A 223 81.50 -4.88 -7.09
C ASP A 223 81.71 -3.35 -7.11
N VAL A 224 82.93 -2.86 -6.89
CA VAL A 224 83.24 -1.42 -7.06
C VAL A 224 83.72 -1.15 -8.50
N SER A 225 82.77 -0.86 -9.40
CA SER A 225 83.01 -0.34 -10.75
C SER A 225 83.23 1.20 -10.74
N PRO A 226 83.95 1.79 -11.71
CA PRO A 226 84.02 3.24 -11.90
C PRO A 226 82.65 3.95 -11.94
N ASP A 227 81.62 3.28 -12.44
CA ASP A 227 80.27 3.82 -12.56
C ASP A 227 79.58 3.98 -11.19
N THR A 228 79.77 3.02 -10.27
CA THR A 228 79.27 3.09 -8.89
C THR A 228 79.89 4.25 -8.09
N ILE A 229 81.13 4.63 -8.39
CA ILE A 229 81.78 5.78 -7.75
C ILE A 229 81.19 7.10 -8.27
N SER A 230 80.86 7.16 -9.57
CA SER A 230 80.19 8.32 -10.17
C SER A 230 78.78 8.52 -9.57
N GLU A 231 78.02 7.45 -9.38
CA GLU A 231 76.70 7.51 -8.71
C GLU A 231 76.79 7.95 -7.24
N LEU A 232 77.76 7.44 -6.48
CA LEU A 232 78.03 7.89 -5.11
C LEU A 232 78.40 9.38 -5.05
N SER A 233 79.16 9.88 -6.03
CA SER A 233 79.54 11.30 -6.10
C SER A 233 78.34 12.22 -6.35
N LEU A 234 77.38 11.78 -7.19
CA LEU A 234 76.13 12.48 -7.45
C LEU A 234 75.23 12.50 -6.22
N LEU A 235 75.18 11.40 -5.45
CA LEU A 235 74.42 11.29 -4.20
C LEU A 235 74.94 12.21 -3.11
N ILE A 236 76.25 12.33 -2.97
CA ILE A 236 76.84 13.23 -1.97
C ILE A 236 76.58 14.69 -2.36
N THR A 237 76.68 15.00 -3.65
CA THR A 237 76.40 16.36 -4.17
C THR A 237 74.93 16.75 -3.97
N SER A 238 73.99 15.82 -4.16
CA SER A 238 72.55 16.07 -3.93
C SER A 238 72.19 16.16 -2.45
N SER A 239 72.78 15.31 -1.60
CA SER A 239 72.55 15.30 -0.14
C SER A 239 73.13 16.54 0.55
N LEU A 240 74.17 17.16 -0.01
CA LEU A 240 74.72 18.42 0.48
C LEU A 240 73.89 19.66 0.11
N ARG A 241 72.95 19.56 -0.86
CA ARG A 241 72.04 20.66 -1.23
C ARG A 241 70.91 20.89 -0.23
N VAL A 242 70.48 19.86 0.50
CA VAL A 242 69.39 19.92 1.49
C VAL A 242 69.95 19.54 2.86
N LYS A 243 70.78 20.41 3.42
CA LYS A 243 71.64 20.08 4.56
C LYS A 243 71.17 20.73 5.86
N PRO A 244 71.16 20.01 7.00
CA PRO A 244 71.01 20.61 8.32
C PRO A 244 72.25 21.44 8.72
N VAL A 245 72.03 22.56 9.40
CA VAL A 245 73.01 23.64 9.67
C VAL A 245 74.32 23.19 10.35
N HIS A 246 74.33 22.03 11.01
CA HIS A 246 75.47 21.56 11.83
C HIS A 246 76.49 20.68 11.10
N VAL A 247 76.26 20.30 9.84
CA VAL A 247 77.24 19.50 9.10
C VAL A 247 78.27 20.45 8.47
N ASN A 248 79.56 20.11 8.42
CA ASN A 248 80.60 20.93 7.76
C ASN A 248 80.88 20.39 6.34
N VAL A 249 80.56 21.16 5.29
CA VAL A 249 80.61 20.72 3.87
C VAL A 249 82.05 20.48 3.42
N ASP A 250 82.96 21.39 3.78
CA ASP A 250 84.35 21.37 3.31
C ASP A 250 85.10 20.13 3.82
N ARG A 251 84.83 19.72 5.06
CA ARG A 251 85.44 18.53 5.66
C ARG A 251 85.01 17.23 4.96
N ILE A 252 83.75 17.15 4.52
CA ILE A 252 83.23 15.98 3.78
C ILE A 252 83.82 15.95 2.37
N PHE A 253 83.87 17.09 1.68
CA PHE A 253 84.44 17.19 0.35
C PHE A 253 85.94 16.81 0.33
N LEU A 254 86.70 17.24 1.34
CA LEU A 254 88.11 16.87 1.50
C LEU A 254 88.32 15.36 1.71
N LEU A 255 87.44 14.70 2.47
CA LEU A 255 87.53 13.25 2.71
C LEU A 255 87.24 12.45 1.44
N ILE A 256 86.26 12.89 0.65
CA ILE A 256 85.91 12.27 -0.65
C ILE A 256 87.04 12.45 -1.65
N LYS A 257 87.57 13.68 -1.78
CA LYS A 257 88.72 13.98 -2.64
C LYS A 257 89.92 13.08 -2.32
N ARG A 258 90.21 12.91 -1.03
CA ARG A 258 91.32 12.06 -0.56
C ARG A 258 91.12 10.57 -0.90
N HIS A 259 89.88 10.08 -0.90
CA HIS A 259 89.57 8.72 -1.33
C HIS A 259 89.66 8.53 -2.85
N TYR A 260 89.19 9.50 -3.62
CA TYR A 260 89.31 9.50 -5.09
C TYR A 260 90.78 9.53 -5.54
N GLU A 261 91.61 10.36 -4.90
CA GLU A 261 93.05 10.42 -5.16
C GLU A 261 93.76 9.11 -4.77
N LYS A 262 93.26 8.39 -3.76
CA LYS A 262 93.79 7.07 -3.38
C LYS A 262 93.42 6.00 -4.42
N PHE A 263 92.21 6.06 -4.98
CA PHE A 263 91.76 5.14 -6.03
C PHE A 263 92.44 5.42 -7.38
N ALA A 264 92.64 6.70 -7.75
CA ALA A 264 93.37 7.10 -8.94
C ALA A 264 94.82 6.61 -8.94
N ARG A 265 95.43 6.42 -7.76
CA ARG A 265 96.76 5.82 -7.60
C ARG A 265 96.76 4.28 -7.66
N CYS A 266 95.61 3.62 -7.53
CA CYS A 266 95.49 2.16 -7.69
C CYS A 266 95.25 1.74 -9.15
N GLY A 267 94.81 2.66 -10.02
CA GLY A 267 94.62 2.43 -11.45
C GLY A 267 95.90 2.30 -12.28
N THR A 268 97.09 2.51 -11.70
CA THR A 268 98.40 2.35 -12.35
C THR A 268 99.03 0.96 -12.12
N CYS A 269 98.30 0.00 -11.55
CA CYS A 269 98.82 -1.35 -11.25
C CYS A 269 98.11 -2.49 -12.01
N TYR A 270 97.38 -2.20 -13.08
CA TYR A 270 96.86 -3.21 -14.01
C TYR A 270 97.57 -3.07 -15.37
N GLU A 271 98.75 -3.68 -15.48
CA GLU A 271 99.33 -4.13 -16.76
C GLU A 271 99.14 -5.65 -16.84
N TYR A 272 98.35 -6.09 -17.85
CA TYR A 272 98.06 -7.47 -18.29
C TYR A 272 97.57 -8.51 -17.26
#